data_AF-A0A2V7XVP1-F1
#
_entry.id   AF-A0A2V7XVP1-F1
#
_cell.length_a   1.000
_cell.length_b   1.000
_cell.length_c   1.000
_cell.angle_alpha   90.00
_cell.angle_beta   90.00
_cell.angle_gamma   90.00
#
_symmetry.space_group_name_H-M   'P 1'
#
loop_
_entity.id
_entity.type
_entity.pdbx_description
1 polymer ?
#
loop_
_entity_poly.entity_id
_entity_poly.type
_entity_poly.pdbx_seq_one_letter_code
_entity_poly.pdbx_strand_id
1 'polypeptide(L)' 'LAGHTHKGTHIVDTHSDHAIEEVWDLYARSCRRTGNVATLYEWDEDIPEFDVVHAEALKARAFREQALLAAAR' A
#
# COMPACT_ATOMS: atom_id res chain seq x y z
N LEU A 1 3.84 -0.27 2.54
CA LEU A 1 3.17 -0.51 1.23
C LEU A 1 4.09 0.02 0.18
N ALA A 2 4.25 -0.66 -0.93
CA ALA A 2 5.08 -0.17 -2.01
C ALA A 2 4.67 -0.84 -3.33
N GLY A 3 5.05 -0.21 -4.44
CA GLY A 3 5.07 -0.87 -5.74
C GLY A 3 6.25 -1.82 -5.88
N HIS A 4 6.13 -2.73 -6.83
CA HIS A 4 7.17 -3.70 -7.16
C HIS A 4 7.26 -3.85 -8.67
N THR A 5 8.42 -4.30 -9.15
CA THR A 5 8.61 -4.60 -10.57
C THR A 5 8.47 -6.10 -10.81
N HIS A 6 7.58 -6.47 -11.71
CA HIS A 6 7.46 -7.85 -12.20
C HIS A 6 8.41 -8.08 -13.39
N LYS A 7 9.39 -8.97 -13.25
CA LYS A 7 10.37 -9.31 -14.31
C LYS A 7 10.00 -10.55 -15.12
N GLY A 8 8.76 -11.00 -15.02
CA GLY A 8 8.24 -12.19 -15.71
C GLY A 8 8.45 -13.48 -14.91
N THR A 9 9.68 -13.69 -14.41
CA THR A 9 10.05 -14.90 -13.64
C THR A 9 10.16 -14.68 -12.14
N HIS A 10 10.32 -13.42 -11.73
CA HIS A 10 10.48 -13.02 -10.34
C HIS A 10 9.96 -11.59 -10.15
N ILE A 11 9.79 -11.22 -8.88
CA ILE A 11 9.36 -9.90 -8.45
C ILE A 11 10.50 -9.25 -7.68
N VAL A 12 10.74 -7.96 -7.94
CA VAL A 12 11.70 -7.13 -7.21
C VAL A 12 10.94 -6.03 -6.50
N ASP A 13 11.21 -5.87 -5.22
CA ASP A 13 10.61 -4.83 -4.36
C ASP A 13 11.28 -3.48 -4.67
N THR A 14 10.94 -2.88 -5.80
CA THR A 14 11.66 -1.71 -6.34
C THR A 14 11.19 -0.37 -5.77
N HIS A 15 10.00 -0.30 -5.15
CA HIS A 15 9.46 0.92 -4.54
C HIS A 15 9.49 2.16 -5.45
N SER A 16 9.37 1.95 -6.76
CA SER A 16 9.55 2.99 -7.77
C SER A 16 8.27 3.33 -8.53
N ASP A 17 7.17 2.65 -8.20
CA ASP A 17 5.87 2.84 -8.85
C ASP A 17 4.71 2.54 -7.88
N HIS A 18 3.49 2.65 -8.39
CA HIS A 18 2.27 2.39 -7.67
C HIS A 18 2.14 0.90 -7.29
N ALA A 19 1.58 0.66 -6.11
CA ALA A 19 1.19 -0.66 -5.66
C ALA A 19 -0.02 -1.14 -6.48
N ILE A 20 0.08 -2.36 -7.03
CA ILE A 20 -1.02 -3.05 -7.72
C ILE A 20 -2.15 -3.41 -6.76
N GLU A 21 -3.33 -3.72 -7.30
CA GLU A 21 -4.54 -4.05 -6.54
C GLU A 21 -4.32 -5.17 -5.51
N GLU A 22 -3.57 -6.21 -5.89
CA GLU A 22 -3.28 -7.37 -5.04
C GLU A 22 -2.49 -6.99 -3.77
N VAL A 23 -1.64 -5.95 -3.85
CA VAL A 23 -0.93 -5.42 -2.67
C VAL A 23 -1.91 -4.72 -1.74
N TRP A 24 -2.89 -4.00 -2.27
CA TRP A 24 -3.95 -3.35 -1.49
C TRP A 24 -4.87 -4.36 -0.81
N ASP A 25 -5.20 -5.47 -1.48
CA ASP A 25 -5.96 -6.57 -0.89
C ASP A 25 -5.21 -7.24 0.28
N LEU A 26 -3.92 -7.50 0.09
CA LEU A 26 -3.04 -8.02 1.14
C LEU A 26 -2.92 -7.05 2.31
N TYR A 27 -2.85 -5.75 2.04
CA TYR A 27 -2.83 -4.71 3.06
C TYR A 27 -4.13 -4.69 3.87
N ALA A 28 -5.29 -4.68 3.22
CA ALA A 28 -6.58 -4.72 3.90
C ALA A 28 -6.70 -5.97 4.79
N ARG A 29 -6.25 -7.14 4.30
CA ARG A 29 -6.17 -8.38 5.09
C ARG A 29 -5.25 -8.22 6.31
N SER A 30 -4.12 -7.56 6.14
CA SER A 30 -3.15 -7.31 7.21
C SER A 30 -3.75 -6.41 8.28
N CYS A 31 -4.39 -5.30 7.91
CA CYS A 31 -5.08 -4.39 8.83
C CYS A 31 -6.16 -5.10 9.65
N ARG A 32 -6.93 -6.01 9.06
CA ARG A 32 -7.94 -6.81 9.80
C ARG A 32 -7.33 -7.69 10.89
N ARG A 33 -6.05 -8.08 10.75
CA ARG A 33 -5.34 -8.94 11.71
C ARG A 33 -4.54 -8.16 12.74
N THR A 34 -3.98 -7.02 12.36
CA THR A 34 -3.07 -6.23 13.20
C THR A 34 -3.75 -5.05 13.88
N GLY A 35 -4.95 -4.66 13.43
CA GLY A 35 -5.65 -3.49 13.95
C GLY A 35 -5.08 -2.17 13.44
N ASN A 36 -5.28 -1.09 14.20
CA ASN A 36 -4.94 0.27 13.78
C ASN A 36 -3.45 0.55 13.96
N VAL A 37 -2.64 0.14 12.99
CA VAL A 37 -1.20 0.35 12.99
C VAL A 37 -0.82 1.47 12.02
N ALA A 38 0.20 2.26 12.40
CA ALA A 38 0.80 3.23 11.51
C ALA A 38 1.23 2.54 10.21
N THR A 39 1.07 3.22 9.08
CA THR A 39 1.37 2.66 7.76
C THR A 39 2.20 3.66 7.00
N LEU A 40 3.32 3.16 6.47
CA LEU A 40 4.16 3.87 5.52
C LEU A 40 3.84 3.36 4.11
N TYR A 41 3.64 4.29 3.19
CA TYR A 41 3.69 4.02 1.76
C TYR A 41 5.08 4.46 1.29
N GLU A 42 5.90 3.51 0.86
CA GLU A 42 7.32 3.67 0.60
C GLU A 42 7.59 3.92 -0.88
N TRP A 43 8.49 4.86 -1.15
CA TRP A 43 8.93 5.27 -2.47
C TRP A 43 10.39 5.74 -2.35
N ASP A 44 11.34 5.04 -2.98
CA ASP A 44 12.77 5.32 -2.81
C ASP A 44 13.51 5.67 -4.13
N GLU A 45 12.93 5.35 -5.28
CA GLU A 45 13.42 5.67 -6.63
C GLU A 45 12.28 6.20 -7.52
N ASP A 46 12.58 6.94 -8.59
CA ASP A 46 11.58 7.50 -9.53
C ASP A 46 10.43 8.26 -8.81
N ILE A 47 10.80 9.00 -7.76
CA ILE A 47 9.85 9.66 -6.87
C ILE A 47 9.00 10.67 -7.66
N PRO A 48 7.67 10.51 -7.71
CA PRO A 48 6.79 11.41 -8.44
C PRO A 48 6.55 12.70 -7.65
N GLU A 49 5.77 13.61 -8.24
CA GLU A 49 5.35 14.84 -7.58
C GLU A 49 4.67 14.57 -6.23
N PHE A 50 4.81 15.53 -5.30
CA PHE A 50 4.29 15.40 -3.95
C PHE A 50 2.81 15.00 -3.89
N ASP A 51 1.99 15.57 -4.77
CA ASP A 51 0.55 15.30 -4.80
C ASP A 51 0.25 13.82 -5.10
N VAL A 52 1.11 13.14 -5.86
CA VAL A 52 0.97 11.71 -6.18
C VAL A 52 1.28 10.86 -4.94
N VAL A 53 2.45 11.06 -4.32
CA VAL A 53 2.82 10.29 -3.11
C VAL A 53 1.87 10.57 -1.94
N HIS A 54 1.38 11.81 -1.83
CA HIS A 54 0.41 12.18 -0.82
C HIS A 54 -0.95 11.51 -1.07
N ALA A 55 -1.41 11.43 -2.33
CA ALA A 55 -2.63 10.71 -2.67
C ALA A 55 -2.54 9.21 -2.29
N GLU A 56 -1.42 8.55 -2.54
CA GLU A 56 -1.23 7.14 -2.16
C GLU A 56 -1.19 6.96 -0.62
N ALA A 57 -0.60 7.90 0.12
CA ALA A 57 -0.66 7.90 1.58
C ALA A 57 -2.10 8.07 2.11
N LEU A 58 -2.89 8.96 1.50
CA LEU A 58 -4.31 9.14 1.86
C LEU A 58 -5.16 7.91 1.49
N LYS A 59 -4.86 7.26 0.37
CA LYS A 59 -5.47 5.99 -0.03
C LYS A 59 -5.16 4.89 0.99
N ALA A 60 -3.92 4.78 1.46
CA ALA A 60 -3.57 3.83 2.52
C ALA A 60 -4.35 4.07 3.82
N ARG A 61 -4.54 5.34 4.21
CA ARG A 61 -5.41 5.67 5.35
C ARG A 61 -6.84 5.17 5.13
N ALA A 62 -7.43 5.42 3.96
CA ALA A 62 -8.79 4.99 3.64
C ALA A 62 -8.94 3.46 3.67
N PHE A 63 -8.00 2.72 3.07
CA PHE A 63 -7.99 1.24 3.10
C PHE A 63 -7.91 0.70 4.53
N ARG A 64 -7.06 1.30 5.38
CA ARG A 64 -6.95 0.92 6.79
C ARG A 64 -8.26 1.11 7.53
N GLU A 65 -8.88 2.29 7.40
CA GLU A 65 -10.15 2.61 8.05
C GLU A 65 -11.26 1.65 7.63
N GLN A 66 -11.38 1.39 6.33
CA GLN A 66 -12.34 0.41 5.80
C GLN A 66 -12.10 -1.01 6.33
N ALA A 67 -10.84 -1.45 6.37
CA ALA A 67 -10.49 -2.76 6.89
C ALA A 67 -10.81 -2.90 8.38
N LEU A 68 -10.57 -1.85 9.18
CA LEU A 68 -10.92 -1.83 10.61
C LEU A 68 -12.43 -1.90 10.83
N LEU A 69 -13.21 -1.14 10.05
CA LEU A 69 -14.67 -1.20 10.11
C LEU A 69 -15.21 -2.58 9.73
N ALA A 70 -14.61 -3.23 8.73
CA ALA A 70 -14.99 -4.57 8.30
C ALA A 70 -14.66 -5.65 9.35
N ALA A 71 -13.56 -5.50 10.10
CA ALA A 71 -13.18 -6.44 11.16
C ALA A 71 -14.00 -6.28 12.46
N ALA A 72 -14.62 -5.12 12.67
CA ALA A 72 -15.44 -4.84 13.85
C ALA A 72 -16.90 -5.34 13.71
N ARG A 73 -17.28 -5.89 12.55
CA ARG A 73 -18.58 -6.50 12.28
C ARG A 73 -18.49 -8.01 12.42
#